data_AF-A0A4U1MNG0-F1
#
_entry.id   AF-A0A4U1MNG0-F1
#
_cell.length_a   1.000
_cell.length_b   1.000
_cell.length_c   1.000
_cell.angle_alpha   90.00
_cell.angle_beta   90.00
_cell.angle_gamma   90.00
#
_symmetry.space_group_name_H-M   'P 1'
#
loop_
_entity.id
_entity.type
_entity.pdbx_description
1 polymer ?
#
loop_
_entity_poly.entity_id
_entity_poly.type
_entity_poly.pdbx_seq_one_letter_code
_entity_poly.pdbx_strand_id
1 'polypeptide(L)'
;MNKWSFYSIAIIVAAIASFYLYIDARTLDVKKSELPVDQDTAIQISQRYLAGGWKDPVDLHLTPYSMKSTTETKETFVVDIMDESDPGACTGYEVVVEKQTGNVIEKQRLNYCD
;
A
#
# COMPACT_ATOMS: atom_id res chain seq x y z
N MET A 1 -42.38 -31.29 -11.59
CA MET A 1 -41.14 -30.65 -11.10
C MET A 1 -41.41 -30.05 -9.73
N ASN A 2 -40.76 -30.54 -8.68
CA ASN A 2 -41.01 -30.10 -7.31
C ASN A 2 -40.44 -28.69 -7.08
N LYS A 3 -41.22 -27.80 -6.44
CA LYS A 3 -40.83 -26.43 -6.08
C LYS A 3 -39.44 -26.35 -5.43
N TRP A 4 -39.08 -27.36 -4.63
CA TRP A 4 -37.78 -27.50 -4.00
C TRP A 4 -36.60 -27.56 -4.97
N SER A 5 -36.77 -28.21 -6.13
CA SER A 5 -35.72 -28.30 -7.15
C SER A 5 -35.40 -26.94 -7.76
N PHE A 6 -36.38 -26.03 -7.87
CA PHE A 6 -36.17 -24.68 -8.40
C PHE A 6 -35.39 -23.80 -7.41
N TYR A 7 -35.71 -23.91 -6.11
CA TYR A 7 -34.97 -23.18 -5.08
C TYR A 7 -33.51 -23.63 -4.98
N SER A 8 -33.24 -24.93 -5.08
CA SER A 8 -31.87 -25.45 -5.08
C SER A 8 -31.05 -24.92 -6.26
N ILE A 9 -31.65 -24.86 -7.46
CA ILE A 9 -30.98 -24.33 -8.65
C ILE A 9 -30.71 -22.82 -8.50
N ALA A 10 -31.67 -22.06 -7.98
CA ALA A 10 -31.50 -20.62 -7.78
C ALA A 10 -30.37 -20.27 -6.81
N ILE A 11 -30.21 -21.02 -5.73
CA ILE A 11 -29.12 -20.82 -4.75
C ILE A 11 -27.76 -21.12 -5.38
N ILE A 12 -27.66 -22.19 -6.16
CA ILE A 12 -26.42 -22.56 -6.85
C ILE A 12 -26.01 -21.47 -7.85
N VAL A 13 -26.96 -20.95 -8.62
CA VAL A 13 -26.69 -19.86 -9.58
C VAL A 13 -26.24 -18.58 -8.86
N ALA A 14 -26.89 -18.22 -7.74
CA ALA A 14 -26.50 -17.06 -6.95
C ALA A 14 -25.09 -17.21 -6.33
N ALA A 15 -24.74 -18.41 -5.86
CA ALA A 15 -23.42 -18.70 -5.30
C ALA A 15 -22.32 -18.60 -6.36
N ILE A 16 -22.57 -19.15 -7.56
CA ILE A 16 -21.64 -19.09 -8.68
C ILE A 16 -21.44 -17.63 -9.14
N ALA A 17 -22.53 -16.87 -9.30
CA ALA A 17 -22.45 -15.46 -9.66
C ALA A 17 -21.67 -14.63 -8.62
N SER A 18 -21.91 -14.89 -7.32
CA SER A 18 -21.18 -14.22 -6.23
C SER A 18 -19.68 -14.55 -6.25
N PHE A 19 -19.32 -15.79 -6.58
CA PHE A 19 -17.93 -16.22 -6.71
C PHE A 19 -17.24 -15.55 -7.91
N TYR A 20 -17.91 -15.45 -9.06
CA TYR A 20 -17.36 -14.74 -10.21
C TYR A 20 -17.21 -13.24 -9.95
N LEU A 21 -18.18 -12.59 -9.31
CA LEU A 21 -18.07 -11.19 -8.90
C LEU A 21 -16.94 -10.97 -7.89
N TYR A 22 -16.70 -11.93 -6.99
CA TYR A 22 -15.59 -11.87 -6.04
C TYR A 22 -14.23 -11.98 -6.71
N ILE A 23 -14.08 -12.89 -7.68
CA ILE A 23 -12.85 -13.01 -8.47
C ILE A 23 -12.66 -11.76 -9.31
N ASP A 24 -13.71 -11.29 -10.00
CA ASP A 24 -13.66 -10.09 -10.84
C ASP A 24 -13.27 -8.84 -10.04
N ALA A 25 -13.81 -8.67 -8.84
CA ALA A 25 -13.41 -7.58 -7.94
C ALA A 25 -11.96 -7.68 -7.46
N ARG A 26 -11.38 -8.90 -7.37
CA ARG A 26 -9.96 -9.10 -7.04
C ARG A 26 -9.04 -8.97 -8.25
N THR A 27 -9.55 -9.23 -9.46
CA THR A 27 -8.82 -9.12 -10.72
C THR A 27 -9.08 -7.80 -11.43
N LEU A 28 -9.96 -6.95 -10.89
CA LEU A 28 -10.07 -5.57 -11.28
C LEU A 28 -8.70 -4.96 -11.02
N ASP A 29 -7.95 -4.85 -12.11
CA ASP A 29 -6.70 -4.11 -12.19
C ASP A 29 -7.11 -2.70 -11.79
N VAL A 30 -7.00 -2.40 -10.49
CA VAL A 30 -7.24 -1.07 -9.97
C VAL A 30 -6.18 -0.26 -10.68
N LYS A 31 -6.59 0.37 -11.80
CA LYS A 31 -5.72 1.21 -12.60
C LYS A 31 -5.01 2.09 -11.60
N LYS A 32 -3.71 1.86 -11.44
CA LYS A 32 -2.83 2.71 -10.66
C LYS A 32 -3.21 4.14 -11.03
N SER A 33 -3.63 4.92 -10.03
CA SER A 33 -4.02 6.29 -10.23
C SER A 33 -3.00 6.95 -11.17
N GLU A 34 -3.44 7.36 -12.36
CA GLU A 34 -2.61 8.09 -13.33
C GLU A 34 -2.30 9.51 -12.83
N LEU A 35 -2.83 9.89 -11.66
CA LEU A 35 -2.49 11.13 -10.99
C LEU A 35 -1.07 11.00 -10.42
N PRO A 36 -0.18 11.96 -10.73
CA PRO A 36 1.14 11.97 -10.15
C PRO A 36 1.03 11.97 -8.63
N VAL A 37 1.87 11.13 -8.01
CA VAL A 37 2.04 11.07 -6.57
C VAL A 37 2.46 12.45 -6.08
N ASP A 38 1.79 12.94 -5.04
CA ASP A 38 2.21 14.12 -4.30
C ASP A 38 3.11 13.72 -3.12
N GLN A 39 3.67 14.73 -2.44
CA GLN A 39 4.59 14.51 -1.34
C GLN A 39 3.98 13.66 -0.22
N ASP A 40 2.73 13.96 0.17
CA ASP A 40 2.04 13.24 1.24
C ASP A 40 1.81 11.78 0.86
N THR A 41 1.42 11.52 -0.39
CA THR A 41 1.25 10.15 -0.90
C THR A 41 2.58 9.40 -0.93
N ALA A 42 3.68 10.05 -1.31
CA ALA A 42 5.01 9.43 -1.28
C ALA A 42 5.45 9.04 0.14
N ILE A 43 5.15 9.88 1.14
CA ILE A 43 5.40 9.58 2.55
C ILE A 43 4.60 8.35 2.98
N GLN A 44 3.29 8.32 2.67
CA GLN A 44 2.42 7.21 3.02
C GLN A 44 2.87 5.90 2.35
N ILE A 45 3.26 5.95 1.07
CA ILE A 45 3.82 4.81 0.34
C ILE A 45 5.06 4.29 1.07
N SER A 46 5.96 5.18 1.48
CA SER A 46 7.21 4.83 2.14
C SER A 46 6.98 4.15 3.49
N GLN A 47 6.10 4.72 4.34
CA GLN A 47 5.74 4.14 5.63
C GLN A 47 5.08 2.75 5.47
N ARG A 48 4.14 2.62 4.54
CA ARG A 48 3.45 1.34 4.26
C ARG A 48 4.38 0.28 3.68
N TYR A 49 5.30 0.69 2.82
CA TYR A 49 6.30 -0.19 2.21
C TYR A 49 7.19 -0.81 3.30
N LEU A 50 7.66 0.00 4.25
CA LEU A 50 8.48 -0.46 5.38
C LEU A 50 7.68 -1.31 6.38
N ALA A 51 6.37 -1.07 6.53
CA ALA A 51 5.48 -1.85 7.38
C ALA A 51 5.11 -3.24 6.82
N GLY A 52 5.64 -3.65 5.66
CA GLY A 52 5.40 -4.99 5.10
C GLY A 52 4.17 -5.09 4.18
N GLY A 53 3.72 -3.97 3.62
CA GLY A 53 2.83 -3.96 2.45
C GLY A 53 1.55 -3.13 2.60
N TRP A 54 0.93 -2.85 1.44
CA TRP A 54 -0.36 -2.19 1.30
C TRP A 54 -1.49 -3.10 1.82
N LYS A 55 -1.78 -3.04 3.12
CA LYS A 55 -3.09 -3.42 3.66
C LYS A 55 -3.75 -2.16 4.18
N ASP A 56 -4.73 -1.64 3.44
CA ASP A 56 -5.66 -0.69 4.03
C ASP A 56 -6.46 -1.36 5.15
N PRO A 57 -6.84 -0.64 6.21
CA PRO A 57 -6.17 0.53 6.77
C PRO A 57 -5.32 0.06 7.96
N VAL A 58 -4.01 -0.12 7.77
CA VAL A 58 -3.12 0.07 8.91
C VAL A 58 -3.05 1.58 9.11
N ASP A 59 -3.67 2.03 10.19
CA ASP A 59 -3.51 3.37 10.71
C ASP A 59 -2.02 3.73 10.72
N LEU A 60 -1.61 4.67 9.84
CA LEU A 60 -0.20 5.04 9.66
C LEU A 60 0.47 5.47 10.98
N HIS A 61 -0.33 6.04 11.89
CA HIS A 61 0.10 6.42 13.23
C HIS A 61 0.48 5.25 14.14
N LEU A 62 0.12 4.02 13.76
CA LEU A 62 0.50 2.78 14.46
C LEU A 62 1.78 2.16 13.90
N THR A 63 2.29 2.66 12.77
CA THR A 63 3.58 2.20 12.24
C THR A 63 4.71 2.86 13.03
N PRO A 64 5.80 2.13 13.36
CA PRO A 64 6.96 2.72 14.02
C PRO A 64 7.82 3.55 13.05
N TYR A 65 7.24 4.07 11.96
CA TYR A 65 7.97 4.72 10.88
C TYR A 65 7.53 6.17 10.77
N SER A 66 8.39 7.10 11.21
CA SER A 66 8.10 8.54 11.19
C SER A 66 8.88 9.22 10.07
N MET A 67 8.24 10.15 9.36
CA MET A 67 8.94 10.95 8.34
C MET A 67 9.88 11.96 9.03
N LYS A 68 11.13 11.98 8.60
CA LYS A 68 12.15 12.97 9.01
C LYS A 68 12.26 14.09 8.00
N SER A 69 12.37 13.75 6.73
CA SER A 69 12.57 14.69 5.65
C SER A 69 11.94 14.16 4.36
N THR A 70 11.67 15.06 3.42
CA THR A 70 11.30 14.66 2.07
C THR A 70 11.91 15.64 1.09
N THR A 71 12.60 15.11 0.10
CA THR A 71 13.22 15.89 -0.98
C THR A 71 12.53 15.55 -2.29
N GLU A 72 12.03 16.57 -2.97
CA GLU A 72 11.41 16.44 -4.28
C GLU A 72 12.46 16.60 -5.38
N THR A 73 12.54 15.64 -6.30
CA THR A 73 13.33 15.75 -7.53
C THR A 73 12.40 15.89 -8.74
N LYS A 74 12.96 15.94 -9.96
CA LYS A 74 12.14 16.04 -11.18
C LYS A 74 11.21 14.84 -11.37
N GLU A 75 11.67 13.64 -11.02
CA GLU A 75 11.01 12.37 -11.36
C GLU A 75 10.64 11.53 -10.14
N THR A 76 11.21 11.84 -8.97
CA THR A 76 11.04 11.06 -7.74
C THR A 76 10.80 11.94 -6.52
N PHE A 77 10.32 11.31 -5.45
CA PHE A 77 10.43 11.79 -4.08
C PHE A 77 11.43 10.91 -3.34
N VAL A 78 12.35 11.54 -2.61
CA VAL A 78 13.24 10.87 -1.67
C VAL A 78 12.69 11.13 -0.28
N VAL A 79 12.28 10.09 0.43
CA VAL A 79 11.64 10.17 1.74
C VAL A 79 12.56 9.55 2.79
N ASP A 80 12.98 10.37 3.74
CA ASP A 80 13.74 9.92 4.91
C ASP A 80 12.76 9.53 6.01
N ILE A 81 12.84 8.28 6.43
CA ILE A 81 12.03 7.69 7.48
C ILE A 81 12.93 7.34 8.65
N MET A 82 12.53 7.66 9.87
CA MET A 82 13.10 7.15 11.12
C MET A 82 12.35 5.91 11.57
N ASP A 83 13.09 4.91 12.05
CA ASP A 83 12.54 3.74 12.72
C ASP A 83 12.46 4.01 14.24
N GLU A 84 11.24 4.25 14.71
CA GLU A 84 10.88 4.54 16.10
C GLU A 84 10.66 3.26 16.93
N SER A 85 10.88 2.06 16.37
CA SER A 85 10.71 0.80 17.11
C SER A 85 11.72 0.65 18.25
N ASP A 86 12.92 1.21 18.07
CA ASP A 86 13.94 1.37 19.09
C ASP A 86 14.47 2.81 19.06
N PRO A 87 13.95 3.71 19.92
CA PRO A 87 14.35 5.12 19.96
C PRO A 87 15.86 5.33 20.22
N GLY A 88 16.56 4.34 20.78
CA GLY A 88 17.99 4.40 21.04
C GLY A 88 18.85 4.02 19.83
N ALA A 89 18.28 3.34 18.83
CA ALA A 89 19.01 2.84 17.67
C ALA A 89 19.32 3.94 16.65
N CYS A 90 18.51 5.01 16.59
CA CYS A 90 18.74 6.16 15.71
C CYS A 90 18.90 5.76 14.23
N THR A 91 18.26 4.66 13.83
CA THR A 91 18.34 4.13 12.48
C THR A 91 17.05 4.43 11.72
N GLY A 92 17.15 4.45 10.40
CA GLY A 92 15.95 4.44 9.58
C GLY A 92 16.27 4.13 8.14
N TYR A 93 15.49 4.70 7.23
CA TYR A 93 15.53 4.35 5.83
C TYR A 93 15.37 5.59 4.95
N GLU A 94 16.12 5.63 3.86
CA GLU A 94 15.82 6.46 2.71
C GLU A 94 15.00 5.61 1.74
N VAL A 95 13.86 6.14 1.28
CA VAL A 95 12.96 5.48 0.34
C VAL A 95 12.75 6.38 -0.87
N VAL A 96 13.06 5.88 -2.06
CA VAL A 96 12.87 6.63 -3.31
C VAL A 96 11.61 6.16 -4.01
N VAL A 97 10.68 7.09 -4.23
CA VAL A 97 9.36 6.85 -4.82
C VAL A 97 9.25 7.57 -6.17
N GLU A 98 8.87 6.85 -7.22
CA GLU A 98 8.56 7.45 -8.53
C GLU A 98 7.29 8.30 -8.49
N LYS A 99 7.34 9.52 -9.01
CA LYS A 99 6.19 10.43 -9.06
C LYS A 99 5.06 9.92 -9.95
N GLN A 100 5.40 9.32 -11.08
CA GLN A 100 4.39 8.91 -12.06
C GLN A 100 3.64 7.65 -11.64
N THR A 101 4.31 6.75 -10.92
CA THR A 101 3.78 5.39 -10.69
C THR A 101 3.56 5.06 -9.22
N GLY A 102 4.12 5.84 -8.29
CA GLY A 102 4.17 5.51 -6.87
C GLY A 102 4.97 4.26 -6.54
N ASN A 103 5.80 3.78 -7.47
CA ASN A 103 6.70 2.66 -7.19
C ASN A 103 7.85 3.10 -6.30
N VAL A 104 8.15 2.27 -5.30
CA VAL A 104 9.42 2.35 -4.59
C VAL A 104 10.49 1.72 -5.48
N ILE A 105 11.47 2.52 -5.90
CA ILE A 105 12.57 2.06 -6.76
C ILE A 105 13.85 1.77 -5.99
N GLU A 106 14.02 2.40 -4.83
CA GLU A 106 15.21 2.22 -4.00
C GLU A 106 14.86 2.33 -2.51
N LYS A 107 15.60 1.56 -1.70
CA LYS A 107 15.55 1.59 -0.25
C LYS A 107 16.96 1.44 0.30
N GLN A 108 17.42 2.43 1.05
CA GLN A 108 18.70 2.40 1.75
C GLN A 108 18.49 2.51 3.27
N ARG A 109 19.30 1.80 4.06
CA ARG A 109 19.30 1.96 5.52
C ARG A 109 20.21 3.12 5.90
N LEU A 110 19.73 4.01 6.75
CA LEU A 110 20.46 5.17 7.26
C LEU A 110 20.73 5.03 8.76
N ASN A 111 21.87 5.58 9.20
CA ASN A 111 22.17 5.85 10.59
C ASN A 111 22.14 7.38 10.78
N TYR A 112 21.28 7.87 11.66
CA TYR A 112 21.10 9.31 11.90
C TYR A 112 21.93 9.83 13.08
N CYS A 113 22.69 8.96 13.75
CA CYS A 113 23.49 9.31 14.93
C CYS A 113 24.98 9.50 14.63
N ASP A 114 25.36 9.51 13.35
CA ASP A 114 26.71 9.84 12.88
C ASP A 114 26.84 11.34 12.55
#